data_AF-A0A1F5T4F8-F1
#
_entry.id   AF-A0A1F5T4F8-F1
#
_cell.length_a   1.000
_cell.length_b   1.000
_cell.length_c   1.000
_cell.angle_alpha   90.00
_cell.angle_beta   90.00
_cell.angle_gamma   90.00
#
_symmetry.space_group_name_H-M   'P 1'
#
loop_
_entity.id
_entity.type
_entity.pdbx_description
1 polymer ?
#
loop_
_entity_poly.entity_id
_entity_poly.type
_entity_poly.pdbx_seq_one_letter_code
_entity_poly.pdbx_strand_id
1 'polypeptide(L)'
;MKIIKSLFVAIASFLIASPVLAQTCTLNGEVVPCDQMPTWIWFLPVIMVVIFGAVFVFWLWMLIDAIKNQKDNQTVWILVIVFTGIIGAIIYYFMEKRNHKQ
;
A
#
# COMPACT_ATOMS: atom_id res chain seq x y z
N MET A 1 10.69 4.90 11.09
CA MET A 1 9.22 4.82 11.25
C MET A 1 8.50 6.17 11.24
N LYS A 2 8.97 7.22 11.95
CA LYS A 2 8.30 8.54 11.93
C LYS A 2 8.27 9.21 10.54
N ILE A 3 9.38 9.12 9.80
CA ILE A 3 9.55 9.73 8.47
C ILE A 3 8.67 9.05 7.41
N ILE A 4 8.52 7.72 7.46
CA ILE A 4 7.65 6.96 6.55
C ILE A 4 6.18 7.30 6.80
N LYS A 5 5.78 7.46 8.06
CA LYS A 5 4.42 7.86 8.42
C LYS A 5 4.10 9.29 7.97
N SER A 6 5.05 10.24 8.09
CA SER A 6 4.82 11.63 7.66
C SER A 6 4.78 11.77 6.15
N LEU A 7 5.60 11.02 5.40
CA LEU A 7 5.55 10.96 3.94
C LEU A 7 4.22 10.38 3.44
N PHE A 8 3.73 9.33 4.11
CA PHE A 8 2.44 8.74 3.78
C PHE A 8 1.26 9.71 3.98
N VAL A 9 1.27 10.42 5.11
CA VAL A 9 0.26 11.45 5.41
C VAL A 9 0.35 12.59 4.40
N ALA A 10 1.55 13.07 4.06
CA ALA A 10 1.71 14.15 3.08
C ALA A 10 1.24 13.78 1.67
N ILE A 11 1.51 12.54 1.22
CA ILE A 11 1.05 12.04 -0.08
C ILE A 11 -0.48 11.86 -0.08
N ALA A 12 -1.06 11.36 1.02
CA ALA A 12 -2.51 11.27 1.17
C ALA A 12 -3.18 12.66 1.10
N SER A 13 -2.59 13.68 1.72
CA SER A 13 -3.08 15.07 1.66
C SER A 13 -3.04 15.68 0.25
N PHE A 14 -2.09 15.26 -0.59
CA PHE A 14 -1.94 15.77 -1.95
C PHE A 14 -2.99 15.18 -2.91
N LEU A 15 -3.41 13.94 -2.71
CA LEU A 15 -4.39 13.25 -3.56
C LEU A 15 -5.82 13.80 -3.41
N ILE A 16 -6.14 14.41 -2.27
CA ILE A 16 -7.42 15.11 -2.04
C ILE A 16 -7.48 16.45 -2.78
N ALA A 17 -6.33 17.01 -3.20
CA ALA A 17 -6.23 18.25 -3.97
C ALA A 17 -6.23 17.97 -5.48
N SER A 18 -7.16 17.15 -5.95
CA SER A 18 -7.39 16.96 -7.40
C SER A 18 -8.51 17.88 -7.86
N PRO A 19 -8.30 18.79 -8.82
CA PRO A 19 -9.39 19.56 -9.42
C PRO A 19 -10.15 18.66 -10.41
N VAL A 20 -11.10 17.87 -9.92
CA VAL A 20 -12.09 17.15 -10.75
C VAL A 20 -13.16 18.09 -11.31
N LEU A 21 -13.08 19.39 -11.04
CA LEU A 21 -14.18 20.33 -11.28
C LEU A 21 -14.45 20.74 -12.74
N ALA A 22 -13.87 20.09 -13.75
CA ALA A 22 -14.13 20.48 -15.15
C ALA A 22 -14.02 19.33 -16.17
N GLN A 23 -14.25 18.09 -15.77
CA GLN A 23 -14.35 16.96 -16.71
C GLN A 23 -15.81 16.85 -17.16
N THR A 24 -16.05 16.68 -18.46
CA THR A 24 -17.36 16.29 -19.01
C THR A 24 -17.30 14.80 -19.33
N CYS A 25 -18.31 14.05 -18.91
CA CYS A 25 -18.36 12.60 -19.03
C CYS A 25 -19.34 12.22 -20.14
N THR A 26 -19.01 11.28 -21.02
CA THR A 26 -19.94 10.78 -22.05
C THR A 26 -20.65 9.52 -21.54
N LEU A 27 -21.97 9.60 -21.35
CA LEU A 27 -22.82 8.43 -21.07
C LEU A 27 -23.72 8.21 -22.28
N ASN A 28 -23.58 7.05 -22.94
CA ASN A 28 -24.34 6.72 -24.15
C ASN A 28 -24.27 7.79 -25.26
N GLY A 29 -23.15 8.52 -25.35
CA GLY A 29 -22.97 9.59 -26.34
C GLY A 29 -23.46 10.98 -25.92
N GLU A 30 -24.09 11.11 -24.74
CA GLU A 30 -24.54 12.40 -24.20
C GLU A 30 -23.53 12.94 -23.17
N VAL A 31 -23.17 14.22 -23.31
CA VAL A 31 -22.22 14.89 -22.40
C VAL A 31 -22.95 15.29 -21.12
N VAL A 32 -22.72 14.54 -20.05
CA VAL A 32 -23.28 14.83 -18.73
C VAL A 32 -22.23 15.50 -17.84
N PRO A 33 -22.64 16.44 -16.98
CA PRO A 33 -21.77 16.94 -15.94
C PRO A 33 -21.44 15.80 -14.97
N CYS A 34 -20.15 15.60 -14.69
CA CYS A 34 -19.66 14.50 -13.85
C CYS A 34 -20.11 14.63 -12.38
N ASP A 35 -20.78 15.73 -12.01
CA ASP A 35 -21.40 16.02 -10.71
C ASP A 35 -22.55 15.05 -10.36
N GLN A 36 -23.14 14.43 -11.38
CA GLN A 36 -24.26 13.47 -11.22
C GLN A 36 -23.76 12.06 -10.83
N MET A 37 -22.45 11.83 -10.74
CA MET A 37 -21.90 10.54 -10.36
C MET A 37 -21.98 10.29 -8.85
N PRO A 38 -22.17 9.03 -8.43
CA PRO A 38 -22.22 8.69 -7.02
C PRO A 38 -20.96 9.12 -6.27
N THR A 39 -21.14 9.76 -5.12
CA THR A 39 -20.05 10.28 -4.28
C THR A 39 -19.05 9.22 -3.82
N TRP A 40 -19.43 7.94 -3.76
CA TRP A 40 -18.52 6.85 -3.37
C TRP A 40 -17.40 6.58 -4.40
N ILE A 41 -17.61 6.89 -5.69
CA ILE A 41 -16.59 6.74 -6.75
C ILE A 41 -15.35 7.59 -6.45
N TRP A 42 -15.55 8.73 -5.79
CA TRP A 42 -14.48 9.65 -5.43
C TRP A 42 -13.57 9.14 -4.31
N PHE A 43 -14.10 8.35 -3.39
CA PHE A 43 -13.32 7.78 -2.28
C PHE A 43 -12.55 6.52 -2.68
N LEU A 44 -12.98 5.85 -3.76
CA LEU A 44 -12.34 4.63 -4.29
C LEU A 44 -10.81 4.77 -4.53
N PRO A 45 -10.30 5.80 -5.25
CA PRO A 45 -8.86 5.94 -5.48
C PRO A 45 -8.08 6.19 -4.18
N VAL A 46 -8.66 6.95 -3.24
CA VAL A 46 -8.03 7.22 -1.93
C VAL A 46 -7.87 5.92 -1.14
N ILE A 47 -8.93 5.11 -1.07
CA ILE A 47 -8.92 3.82 -0.40
C ILE A 47 -7.87 2.89 -1.04
N MET A 48 -7.80 2.83 -2.36
CA MET A 48 -6.81 2.01 -3.08
C MET A 48 -5.38 2.41 -2.73
N VAL A 49 -5.05 3.71 -2.74
CA VAL A 49 -3.71 4.18 -2.39
C VAL A 49 -3.36 3.86 -0.94
N VAL A 50 -4.32 4.04 -0.02
CA VAL A 50 -4.11 3.74 1.40
C VAL A 50 -3.80 2.26 1.61
N ILE A 51 -4.57 1.37 0.98
CA ILE A 51 -4.39 -0.08 1.08
C ILE A 51 -3.04 -0.50 0.47
N PHE A 52 -2.75 -0.10 -0.77
CA PHE A 52 -1.48 -0.43 -1.42
C PHE A 52 -0.28 0.06 -0.63
N GLY A 53 -0.38 1.28 -0.11
CA GLY A 53 0.63 1.87 0.75
C GLY A 53 0.90 1.08 2.03
N ALA A 54 -0.16 0.71 2.75
CA ALA A 54 -0.06 -0.08 3.97
C ALA A 54 0.57 -1.46 3.69
N VAL A 55 0.15 -2.11 2.60
CA VAL A 55 0.66 -3.41 2.15
C VAL A 55 2.15 -3.34 1.78
N PHE A 56 2.56 -2.28 1.07
CA PHE A 56 3.96 -2.07 0.70
C PHE A 56 4.86 -1.77 1.93
N VAL A 57 4.37 -0.96 2.87
CA VAL A 57 5.07 -0.68 4.13
C VAL A 57 5.21 -1.96 4.96
N PHE A 58 4.17 -2.80 5.03
CA PHE A 58 4.23 -4.08 5.72
C PHE A 58 5.29 -5.01 5.11
N TRP A 59 5.31 -5.12 3.79
CA TRP A 59 6.31 -5.91 3.06
C TRP A 59 7.75 -5.45 3.32
N LEU A 60 8.01 -4.14 3.19
CA LEU A 60 9.31 -3.54 3.52
C LEU A 60 9.70 -3.79 4.98
N TRP A 61 8.75 -3.70 5.90
CA TRP A 61 9.03 -3.92 7.32
C TRP A 61 9.46 -5.36 7.60
N MET A 62 8.85 -6.35 6.94
CA MET A 62 9.29 -7.75 7.04
C MET A 62 10.64 -7.98 6.39
N LEU A 63 10.93 -7.33 5.27
CA LEU A 63 12.24 -7.41 4.63
C LEU A 63 13.36 -6.86 5.53
N ILE A 64 13.12 -5.69 6.16
CA ILE A 64 14.07 -5.10 7.12
C ILE A 64 14.26 -6.00 8.34
N ASP A 65 13.18 -6.62 8.81
CA ASP A 65 13.23 -7.54 9.94
C ASP A 65 14.08 -8.79 9.61
N ALA A 66 13.86 -9.38 8.42
CA ALA A 66 14.65 -10.50 7.93
C ALA A 66 16.14 -10.14 7.80
N ILE A 67 16.48 -8.94 7.32
CA ILE A 67 17.87 -8.49 7.23
C ILE A 67 18.53 -8.32 8.61
N LYS A 68 17.78 -7.86 9.62
CA LYS A 68 18.35 -7.47 10.91
C LYS A 68 18.36 -8.58 11.97
N ASN A 69 17.38 -9.48 11.93
CA ASN A 69 17.16 -10.46 13.00
C ASN A 69 17.56 -11.88 12.62
N GLN A 70 17.59 -12.22 11.32
CA GLN A 70 18.09 -13.52 10.88
C GLN A 70 19.62 -13.56 10.89
N LYS A 71 20.18 -14.59 11.52
CA LYS A 71 21.64 -14.82 11.59
C LYS A 71 22.10 -15.96 10.69
N ASP A 72 21.36 -17.07 10.64
CA ASP A 72 21.75 -18.24 9.83
C ASP A 72 21.14 -18.24 8.43
N ASN A 73 19.86 -17.91 8.29
CA ASN A 73 19.12 -18.05 7.02
C ASN A 73 18.71 -16.71 6.39
N GLN A 74 19.46 -15.65 6.67
CA GLN A 74 19.13 -14.28 6.21
C GLN A 74 18.93 -14.21 4.69
N THR A 75 19.87 -14.78 3.92
CA THR A 75 19.83 -14.74 2.45
C THR A 75 18.59 -15.45 1.90
N VAL A 76 18.23 -16.60 2.46
CA VAL A 76 17.07 -17.39 2.03
C VAL A 76 15.79 -16.60 2.29
N TRP A 77 15.62 -16.05 3.48
CA TRP A 77 14.43 -15.29 3.84
C TRP A 77 14.27 -14.00 3.02
N ILE A 78 15.37 -13.28 2.77
CA ILE A 78 15.36 -12.12 1.87
C ILE A 78 14.89 -12.53 0.47
N LEU A 79 15.45 -13.61 -0.07
CA LEU A 79 15.11 -14.09 -1.41
C LEU A 79 13.63 -14.48 -1.50
N VAL A 80 13.12 -15.21 -0.50
CA VAL A 80 11.70 -15.58 -0.41
C VAL A 80 10.82 -14.34 -0.39
N ILE A 81 11.08 -13.38 0.50
CA ILE A 81 10.27 -12.16 0.64
C ILE A 81 10.32 -11.31 -0.64
N VAL A 82 11.47 -11.22 -1.31
CA VAL A 82 11.62 -10.42 -2.53
C VAL A 82 10.93 -11.07 -3.73
N PHE A 83 11.09 -12.38 -3.95
CA PHE A 83 10.50 -13.07 -5.10
C PHE A 83 9.00 -13.32 -4.97
N THR A 84 8.51 -13.58 -3.75
CA THR A 84 7.08 -13.86 -3.53
C THR A 84 6.30 -12.63 -3.05
N GLY A 85 6.98 -11.51 -2.81
CA GLY A 85 6.35 -10.25 -2.41
C GLY A 85 5.58 -10.36 -1.09
N ILE A 86 4.32 -9.93 -1.09
CA ILE A 86 3.44 -9.93 0.09
C ILE A 86 3.29 -11.33 0.68
N ILE A 87 3.21 -12.37 -0.16
CA ILE A 87 3.03 -13.75 0.28
C ILE A 87 4.24 -14.18 1.14
N GLY A 88 5.46 -13.89 0.68
CA GLY A 88 6.69 -14.17 1.43
C GLY A 88 6.77 -13.38 2.74
N ALA A 89 6.33 -12.13 2.75
CA ALA A 89 6.26 -11.34 3.98
C ALA A 89 5.29 -11.94 5.01
N ILE A 90 4.14 -12.47 4.57
CA ILE A 90 3.17 -13.15 5.44
C ILE A 90 3.76 -14.46 5.98
N ILE A 91 4.41 -15.26 5.13
CA ILE A 91 5.05 -16.52 5.53
C ILE A 91 6.16 -16.25 6.55
N TYR A 92 7.06 -15.30 6.28
CA TYR A 92 8.12 -14.89 7.22
C TYR A 92 7.56 -14.45 8.57
N TYR A 93 6.48 -13.65 8.55
CA TYR A 93 5.84 -13.18 9.76
C TYR A 93 5.36 -14.35 10.64
N PHE A 94 4.74 -15.36 10.04
CA PHE A 94 4.20 -16.49 10.80
C PHE A 94 5.24 -17.53 11.21
N MET A 95 6.21 -17.83 10.36
CA MET A 95 7.20 -18.88 10.62
C MET A 95 8.34 -18.40 11.52
N GLU A 96 8.88 -17.20 11.25
CA GLU A 96 10.11 -16.76 11.87
C GLU A 96 9.84 -15.71 12.96
N LYS A 97 9.12 -14.64 12.59
CA LYS A 97 8.88 -13.53 13.52
C LYS A 97 8.02 -13.89 14.73
N ARG A 98 7.11 -14.86 14.58
CA ARG A 98 6.32 -15.38 15.72
C ARG A 98 7.18 -16.24 16.65
N ASN A 99 8.14 -16.99 16.11
CA ASN A 99 9.05 -17.84 16.88
C ASN A 99 10.07 -17.03 17.69
N HIS A 100 10.56 -15.89 17.16
CA HIS A 100 11.46 -15.01 17.92
C HIS A 100 10.83 -14.33 19.15
N LYS A 101 9.50 -14.38 19.29
CA LYS A 101 8.74 -13.76 20.39
C LYS A 101 8.18 -14.77 21.39
N GLN A 102 8.36 -16.06 21.15
CA GLN A 102 8.15 -17.13 22.14
C GLN A 102 9.44 -17.29 22.95
#